data_AF-A0AAQ5Y5P0-F1
#
_entry.id   AF-A0AAQ5Y5P0-F1
#
_cell.length_a   1.000
_cell.length_b   1.000
_cell.length_c   1.000
_cell.angle_alpha   90.00
_cell.angle_beta   90.00
_cell.angle_gamma   90.00
#
_symmetry.space_group_name_H-M   'P 1'
#
loop_
_entity.id
_entity.type
_entity.pdbx_description
1 polymer ?
#
loop_
_entity_poly.entity_id
_entity_poly.type
_entity_poly.pdbx_seq_one_letter_code
_entity_poly.pdbx_strand_id
1 'polypeptide(L)'
;MREIVHIQAGQCGNQIGTKFWEVISDEHGIDPAGNYVGDSSLQLDRVNVYYNEASSHKYVPRSVLVDLEPGTMDSVRSGAFGQLFRPDNFIFGQTGAGNNWAKGHYTEGAELVDSVLDVMEFTEAESNMNDLVSEYQQYQDATANDGEENFEDEINE
;
A
#
# COMPACT_ATOMS: atom_id res chain seq x y z
N MET A 1 2.72 1.67 12.99
CA MET A 1 2.68 0.20 13.25
C MET A 1 3.95 -0.34 12.59
N ARG A 2 4.00 -1.42 11.80
CA ARG A 2 5.08 -1.54 10.80
C ARG A 2 4.45 -1.88 9.47
N GLU A 3 4.45 -0.91 8.57
CA GLU A 3 3.89 -0.96 7.25
C GLU A 3 4.91 -1.62 6.29
N ILE A 4 4.39 -2.25 5.24
CA ILE A 4 5.20 -2.90 4.22
C ILE A 4 4.81 -2.33 2.85
N VAL A 5 5.81 -1.81 2.13
CA VAL A 5 5.67 -1.45 0.72
C VAL A 5 6.10 -2.65 -0.13
N HIS A 6 5.20 -3.16 -0.96
CA HIS A 6 5.44 -4.30 -1.84
C HIS A 6 5.90 -3.84 -3.22
N ILE A 7 7.06 -4.29 -3.68
CA ILE A 7 7.55 -3.99 -5.03
C ILE A 7 7.50 -5.27 -5.86
N GLN A 8 6.87 -5.19 -7.02
CA GLN A 8 6.87 -6.25 -8.03
C GLN A 8 7.52 -5.75 -9.31
N ALA A 9 8.50 -6.50 -9.81
CA ALA A 9 9.31 -6.10 -10.96
C ALA A 9 9.29 -7.18 -12.07
N GLY A 10 9.11 -6.71 -13.31
CA GLY A 10 9.11 -7.54 -14.52
C GLY A 10 7.88 -8.46 -14.64
N GLN A 11 7.78 -9.14 -15.77
CA GLN A 11 6.62 -9.96 -16.11
C GLN A 11 6.27 -11.00 -15.04
N CYS A 12 7.25 -11.79 -14.59
CA CYS A 12 7.03 -12.84 -13.58
C CYS A 12 6.62 -12.25 -12.23
N GLY A 13 7.33 -11.23 -11.76
CA GLY A 13 7.02 -10.56 -10.50
C GLY A 13 5.62 -9.97 -10.49
N ASN A 14 5.20 -9.35 -11.60
CA ASN A 14 3.84 -8.80 -11.73
C ASN A 14 2.75 -9.87 -11.75
N GLN A 15 2.99 -11.03 -12.37
CA GLN A 15 2.03 -12.14 -12.35
C GLN A 15 1.85 -12.72 -10.94
N ILE A 16 2.97 -12.99 -10.25
CA ILE A 16 2.94 -13.50 -8.88
C ILE A 16 2.32 -12.47 -7.94
N GLY A 17 2.73 -11.21 -8.05
CA GLY A 17 2.20 -10.11 -7.26
C GLY A 17 0.70 -9.94 -7.44
N THR A 18 0.20 -10.04 -8.68
CA THR A 18 -1.25 -10.00 -8.94
C THR A 18 -1.99 -11.10 -8.18
N LYS A 19 -1.48 -12.34 -8.22
CA LYS A 19 -2.10 -13.45 -7.46
C LYS A 19 -1.96 -13.29 -5.96
N PHE A 20 -0.85 -12.75 -5.48
CA PHE A 20 -0.69 -12.40 -4.08
C PHE A 20 -1.77 -11.41 -3.63
N TRP A 21 -1.97 -10.31 -4.36
CA TRP A 21 -2.96 -9.29 -4.03
C TRP A 21 -4.40 -9.80 -4.12
N GLU A 22 -4.73 -10.69 -5.07
CA GLU A 22 -6.02 -11.39 -5.09
C GLU A 22 -6.26 -12.15 -3.77
N VAL A 23 -5.31 -13.01 -3.39
CA VAL A 23 -5.45 -13.88 -2.21
C VAL A 23 -5.56 -13.07 -0.92
N ILE A 24 -4.68 -12.07 -0.72
CA ILE A 24 -4.73 -11.28 0.51
C ILE A 24 -5.95 -10.35 0.57
N SER A 25 -6.46 -9.89 -0.58
CA SER A 25 -7.72 -9.13 -0.62
C SER A 25 -8.88 -10.01 -0.19
N ASP A 26 -8.95 -11.24 -0.71
CA ASP A 26 -9.98 -12.21 -0.30
C ASP A 26 -9.88 -12.55 1.20
N GLU A 27 -8.68 -12.75 1.74
CA GLU A 27 -8.45 -13.02 3.18
C GLU A 27 -8.92 -11.85 4.06
N HIS A 28 -8.64 -10.61 3.65
CA HIS A 28 -9.05 -9.39 4.35
C HIS A 28 -10.48 -8.92 4.00
N GLY A 29 -11.20 -9.64 3.14
CA GLY A 29 -12.55 -9.28 2.73
C GLY A 29 -12.63 -7.97 1.94
N ILE A 30 -11.60 -7.63 1.17
CA ILE A 30 -11.52 -6.44 0.33
C ILE A 30 -11.93 -6.80 -1.10
N ASP A 31 -12.97 -6.13 -1.62
CA ASP A 31 -13.41 -6.34 -3.00
C ASP A 31 -12.47 -5.68 -4.03
N PRO A 32 -12.61 -5.99 -5.33
CA PRO A 32 -11.76 -5.38 -6.37
C PRO A 32 -11.88 -3.86 -6.52
N ALA A 33 -12.93 -3.24 -5.96
CA ALA A 33 -13.10 -1.80 -5.92
C ALA A 33 -12.45 -1.16 -4.68
N GLY A 34 -11.92 -1.97 -3.76
CA GLY A 34 -11.27 -1.58 -2.52
C GLY A 34 -12.22 -1.43 -1.32
N ASN A 35 -13.47 -1.90 -1.41
CA ASN A 35 -14.42 -1.82 -0.31
C ASN A 35 -14.32 -3.06 0.59
N TYR A 36 -14.48 -2.88 1.89
CA TYR A 36 -14.63 -4.00 2.82
C TYR A 36 -16.02 -4.62 2.70
N VAL A 37 -16.05 -5.93 2.42
CA VAL A 37 -17.25 -6.78 2.31
C VAL A 37 -17.17 -8.02 3.20
N GLY A 38 -16.19 -8.07 4.10
CA GLY A 38 -15.96 -9.17 5.02
C GLY A 38 -16.99 -9.25 6.16
N ASP A 39 -16.95 -10.35 6.90
CA ASP A 39 -17.89 -10.67 7.98
C ASP A 39 -17.23 -10.74 9.37
N SER A 40 -15.91 -10.58 9.45
CA SER A 40 -15.15 -10.74 10.69
C SER A 40 -14.31 -9.50 11.00
N SER A 41 -14.43 -8.98 12.22
CA SER A 41 -13.62 -7.84 12.67
C SER A 41 -12.12 -8.12 12.66
N LEU A 42 -11.70 -9.39 12.73
CA LEU A 42 -10.30 -9.79 12.62
C LEU A 42 -9.71 -9.55 11.23
N GLN A 43 -10.53 -9.46 10.18
CA GLN A 43 -10.06 -9.17 8.83
C GLN A 43 -9.58 -7.73 8.67
N LEU A 44 -10.10 -6.81 9.49
CA LEU A 44 -9.61 -5.43 9.52
C LEU A 44 -8.45 -5.25 10.50
N ASP A 45 -8.16 -6.24 11.35
CA ASP A 45 -7.00 -6.17 12.23
C ASP A 45 -5.72 -6.18 11.40
N ARG A 46 -4.89 -5.16 11.60
CA ARG A 46 -3.60 -4.95 10.89
C ARG A 46 -3.70 -4.85 9.37
N VAL A 47 -4.88 -4.55 8.81
CA VAL A 47 -5.05 -4.33 7.36
C VAL A 47 -4.14 -3.21 6.84
N ASN A 48 -3.84 -2.24 7.70
CA ASN A 48 -2.95 -1.11 7.42
C ASN A 48 -1.49 -1.50 7.11
N VAL A 49 -1.07 -2.73 7.44
CA VAL A 49 0.27 -3.24 7.10
C VAL A 49 0.48 -3.27 5.59
N TYR A 50 -0.54 -3.70 4.83
CA TYR A 50 -0.47 -3.83 3.37
C TYR A 50 -1.33 -2.81 2.63
N TYR A 51 -2.33 -2.20 3.28
CA TYR A 51 -3.24 -1.25 2.65
C TYR A 51 -3.11 0.16 3.26
N ASN A 52 -3.29 1.16 2.41
CA ASN A 52 -3.69 2.50 2.81
C ASN A 52 -5.22 2.54 2.87
N GLU A 53 -5.76 3.13 3.92
CA GLU A 53 -7.18 3.49 3.97
C GLU A 53 -7.34 4.92 3.42
N ALA A 54 -7.93 5.03 2.23
CA ALA A 54 -8.27 6.29 1.62
C ALA A 54 -9.61 6.81 2.15
N SER A 55 -9.90 8.08 1.87
CA SER A 55 -11.20 8.68 2.17
C SER A 55 -12.35 7.82 1.62
N SER A 56 -13.37 7.58 2.45
CA SER A 56 -14.53 6.70 2.17
C SER A 56 -14.32 5.20 2.46
N HIS A 57 -13.45 4.83 3.41
CA HIS A 57 -13.21 3.42 3.80
C HIS A 57 -12.78 2.53 2.62
N LYS A 58 -12.01 3.12 1.70
CA LYS A 58 -11.49 2.42 0.53
C LYS A 58 -10.05 2.01 0.80
N TYR A 59 -9.79 0.71 0.73
CA TYR A 59 -8.47 0.13 0.94
C TYR A 59 -7.71 0.05 -0.38
N VAL A 60 -6.47 0.55 -0.35
CA VAL A 60 -5.61 0.67 -1.53
C VAL A 60 -4.24 0.04 -1.22
N PRO A 61 -3.77 -0.95 -1.99
CA PRO A 61 -2.50 -1.61 -1.79
C PRO A 61 -1.30 -0.65 -1.70
N ARG A 62 -0.43 -0.89 -0.73
CA ARG A 62 0.92 -0.30 -0.66
C ARG A 62 1.84 -1.06 -1.61
N SER A 63 1.64 -0.89 -2.92
CA SER A 63 2.44 -1.58 -3.92
C SER A 63 2.96 -0.68 -5.03
N VAL A 64 4.13 -1.03 -5.57
CA VAL A 64 4.72 -0.41 -6.77
C VAL A 64 4.92 -1.50 -7.82
N LEU A 65 4.38 -1.26 -9.01
CA LEU A 65 4.41 -2.19 -10.13
C LEU A 65 5.38 -1.67 -11.18
N VAL A 66 6.46 -2.41 -11.40
CA VAL A 66 7.55 -1.99 -12.29
C VAL A 66 7.71 -3.00 -13.43
N ASP A 67 7.78 -2.52 -14.67
CA ASP A 67 8.22 -3.33 -15.81
C ASP A 67 8.88 -2.44 -16.86
N LEU A 68 9.81 -2.98 -17.65
CA LEU A 68 10.40 -2.23 -18.76
C LEU A 68 9.51 -2.25 -20.02
N GLU A 69 8.46 -3.07 -20.01
CA GLU A 69 7.50 -3.21 -21.11
C GLU A 69 6.06 -2.84 -20.70
N PRO A 70 5.32 -2.12 -21.55
CA PRO A 70 3.95 -1.71 -21.23
C PRO A 70 2.96 -2.87 -21.21
N GLY A 71 3.21 -3.95 -21.96
CA GLY A 71 2.27 -5.06 -22.13
C GLY A 71 1.90 -5.80 -20.84
N THR A 72 2.82 -5.87 -19.88
CA THR A 72 2.55 -6.44 -18.56
C THR A 72 1.54 -5.58 -17.79
N MET A 73 1.61 -4.25 -17.91
CA MET A 73 0.75 -3.33 -17.17
C MET A 73 -0.70 -3.40 -17.66
N ASP A 74 -0.90 -3.50 -18.98
CA ASP A 74 -2.23 -3.70 -19.57
C ASP A 74 -2.87 -5.00 -19.06
N SER A 75 -2.06 -6.05 -18.96
CA SER A 75 -2.48 -7.35 -18.44
C SER A 75 -2.96 -7.23 -16.98
N VAL A 76 -2.18 -6.58 -16.11
CA VAL A 76 -2.56 -6.37 -14.70
C VAL A 76 -3.82 -5.51 -14.58
N ARG A 77 -3.93 -4.40 -15.32
CA ARG A 77 -5.09 -3.49 -15.27
C ARG A 77 -6.38 -4.15 -15.76
N SER A 78 -6.27 -5.08 -16.71
CA SER A 78 -7.39 -5.88 -17.21
C SER A 78 -7.80 -7.03 -16.27
N GLY A 79 -6.96 -7.34 -15.28
CA GLY A 79 -7.23 -8.38 -14.28
C GLY A 79 -8.34 -7.99 -13.32
N ALA A 80 -8.86 -8.98 -12.59
CA ALA A 80 -10.00 -8.80 -11.69
C ALA A 80 -9.77 -7.68 -10.66
N PHE A 81 -8.58 -7.62 -10.08
CA PHE A 81 -8.17 -6.60 -9.09
C PHE A 81 -7.34 -5.46 -9.71
N GLY A 82 -7.35 -5.31 -11.04
CA GLY A 82 -6.54 -4.28 -11.71
C GLY A 82 -6.90 -2.84 -11.31
N GLN A 83 -8.15 -2.61 -10.90
CA GLN A 83 -8.66 -1.30 -10.44
C GLN A 83 -8.38 -1.01 -8.96
N LEU A 84 -7.83 -1.99 -8.24
CA LEU A 84 -7.50 -1.84 -6.82
C LEU A 84 -6.24 -0.96 -6.63
N PHE A 85 -5.30 -1.04 -7.57
CA PHE A 85 -4.01 -0.34 -7.50
C PHE A 85 -4.14 1.14 -7.90
N ARG A 86 -3.34 2.02 -7.26
CA ARG A 86 -3.25 3.43 -7.68
C ARG A 86 -2.64 3.51 -9.09
N PRO A 87 -3.23 4.27 -10.03
CA PRO A 87 -2.67 4.43 -11.37
C PRO A 87 -1.22 4.94 -11.39
N ASP A 88 -0.86 5.78 -10.42
CA ASP A 88 0.46 6.40 -10.27
C ASP A 88 1.54 5.39 -9.84
N ASN A 89 1.14 4.23 -9.31
CA ASN A 89 2.06 3.19 -8.85
C ASN A 89 2.50 2.25 -9.98
N PHE A 90 2.00 2.45 -11.21
CA PHE A 90 2.40 1.69 -12.39
C PHE A 90 3.52 2.44 -13.10
N ILE A 91 4.73 1.90 -13.02
CA ILE A 91 5.94 2.52 -13.55
C ILE A 91 6.49 1.62 -14.63
N PHE A 92 6.50 2.11 -15.87
CA PHE A 92 6.93 1.29 -16.98
C PHE A 92 7.71 2.00 -18.07
N GLY A 93 8.64 1.25 -18.65
CA GLY A 93 9.43 1.67 -19.81
C GLY A 93 8.70 1.49 -21.15
N GLN A 94 9.39 1.87 -22.23
CA GLN A 94 8.93 1.64 -23.61
C GLN A 94 9.67 0.47 -24.28
N THR A 95 10.69 -0.06 -23.62
CA THR A 95 11.72 -0.95 -24.19
C THR A 95 12.07 -2.03 -23.20
N GLY A 96 11.86 -3.30 -23.57
CA GLY A 96 12.23 -4.43 -22.73
C GLY A 96 13.74 -4.63 -22.56
N ALA A 97 14.10 -5.28 -21.44
CA ALA A 97 15.45 -5.79 -21.24
C ALA A 97 15.79 -6.98 -22.14
N GLY A 98 14.79 -7.69 -22.69
CA GLY A 98 15.01 -8.80 -23.62
C GLY A 98 15.86 -9.93 -23.04
N ASN A 99 15.61 -10.33 -21.80
CA ASN A 99 16.41 -11.30 -21.04
C ASN A 99 17.90 -10.95 -20.89
N ASN A 100 18.27 -9.67 -21.08
CA ASN A 100 19.62 -9.18 -20.85
C ASN A 100 19.70 -8.41 -19.54
N TRP A 101 20.42 -8.98 -18.56
CA TRP A 101 20.62 -8.36 -17.25
C TRP A 101 21.32 -7.00 -17.34
N ALA A 102 22.31 -6.85 -18.22
CA ALA A 102 23.03 -5.59 -18.36
C ALA A 102 22.10 -4.48 -18.87
N LYS A 103 21.13 -4.80 -19.73
CA LYS A 103 20.13 -3.81 -20.16
C LYS A 103 19.28 -3.33 -18.98
N GLY A 104 18.75 -4.27 -18.21
CA GLY A 104 17.93 -3.98 -17.04
C GLY A 104 18.67 -3.26 -15.93
N HIS A 105 19.97 -3.50 -15.74
CA HIS A 105 20.72 -2.91 -14.64
C HIS A 105 21.43 -1.60 -15.00
N TYR A 106 22.01 -1.48 -16.20
CA TYR A 106 22.89 -0.36 -16.54
C TYR A 106 22.33 0.63 -17.56
N THR A 107 21.24 0.30 -18.27
CA THR A 107 20.70 1.15 -19.33
C THR A 107 19.21 1.43 -19.11
N GLU A 108 18.32 0.66 -19.72
CA GLU A 108 16.85 0.85 -19.66
C GLU A 108 16.34 0.94 -18.20
N GLY A 109 16.78 0.05 -17.31
CA GLY A 109 16.31 0.10 -15.91
C GLY A 109 16.99 1.17 -15.08
N ALA A 110 18.18 1.64 -15.48
CA ALA A 110 18.80 2.81 -14.85
C ALA A 110 18.06 4.11 -15.22
N GLU A 111 17.43 4.19 -16.39
CA GLU A 111 16.57 5.31 -16.75
C GLU A 111 15.23 5.30 -16.01
N LEU A 112 14.73 4.11 -15.63
CA LEU A 112 13.43 3.96 -14.95
C LEU A 112 13.53 4.08 -13.42
N VAL A 113 14.70 3.79 -12.83
CA VAL A 113 14.84 3.65 -11.37
C VAL A 113 14.49 4.92 -10.61
N ASP A 114 14.81 6.10 -11.15
CA ASP A 114 14.52 7.38 -10.48
C ASP A 114 13.00 7.57 -10.31
N SER A 115 12.20 7.22 -11.32
CA SER A 115 10.74 7.25 -11.21
C SER A 115 10.20 6.26 -10.17
N VAL A 116 10.85 5.10 -10.02
CA VAL A 116 10.51 4.12 -8.98
C VAL A 116 10.81 4.67 -7.59
N LEU A 117 11.97 5.30 -7.42
CA LEU A 117 12.38 5.89 -6.15
C LEU A 117 11.47 7.04 -5.75
N ASP A 118 11.09 7.93 -6.68
CA ASP A 118 10.16 9.02 -6.40
C ASP A 118 8.85 8.49 -5.80
N VAL A 119 8.22 7.49 -6.43
CA VAL A 119 6.96 6.90 -5.95
C VAL A 119 7.14 6.21 -4.59
N MET A 120 8.27 5.54 -4.37
CA MET A 120 8.58 4.92 -3.09
C MET A 120 8.74 5.95 -1.99
N GLU A 121 9.46 7.05 -2.22
CA GLU A 121 9.64 8.13 -1.27
C GLU A 121 8.31 8.77 -0.90
N PHE A 122 7.42 9.01 -1.87
CA PHE A 122 6.07 9.52 -1.58
C PHE A 122 5.26 8.54 -0.71
N THR A 123 5.37 7.24 -1.00
CA THR A 123 4.67 6.20 -0.22
C THR A 123 5.21 6.11 1.22
N GLU A 124 6.53 6.21 1.40
CA GLU A 124 7.18 6.19 2.71
C GLU A 124 6.87 7.47 3.51
N ALA A 125 6.90 8.63 2.85
CA ALA A 125 6.54 9.90 3.47
C ALA A 125 5.07 9.93 3.94
N GLU A 126 4.15 9.37 3.15
CA GLU A 126 2.73 9.19 3.54
C GLU A 126 2.63 8.28 4.78
N SER A 127 3.40 7.18 4.83
CA SER A 127 3.46 6.28 6.00
C SER A 127 3.95 7.00 7.26
N ASN A 128 5.06 7.73 7.17
CA ASN A 128 5.66 8.44 8.29
C ASN A 128 4.73 9.52 8.86
N MET A 129 3.98 10.21 8.00
CA MET A 129 2.98 11.20 8.43
C MET A 129 1.83 10.55 9.21
N ASN A 130 1.33 9.41 8.73
CA ASN A 130 0.25 8.68 9.40
C ASN A 130 0.67 8.16 10.78
N ASP A 131 1.89 7.63 10.90
CA ASP A 131 2.45 7.21 12.18
C ASP A 131 2.51 8.40 13.16
N LEU A 132 3.04 9.54 12.73
CA LEU A 132 3.13 10.74 13.56
C LEU A 132 1.75 11.21 14.06
N VAL A 133 0.75 11.26 13.17
CA VAL A 133 -0.62 11.64 13.53
C VAL A 133 -1.22 10.65 14.53
N SER A 134 -0.99 9.35 14.34
CA SER A 134 -1.49 8.31 15.24
C SER A 134 -0.86 8.43 16.65
N GLU A 135 0.43 8.76 16.71
CA GLU A 135 1.15 8.99 17.97
C GLU A 135 0.59 10.22 18.69
N TYR A 136 0.36 11.34 17.99
CA TYR A 136 -0.27 12.52 18.57
C TYR A 136 -1.69 12.25 19.09
N GLN A 137 -2.52 11.50 18.36
CA GLN A 137 -3.88 11.17 18.80
C GLN A 137 -3.85 10.30 20.06
N GLN A 138 -2.95 9.31 20.12
CA GLN A 138 -2.77 8.49 21.33
C GLN A 138 -2.34 9.34 22.53
N TYR A 139 -1.45 10.30 22.35
CA TYR A 139 -1.07 11.23 23.42
C TYR A 139 -2.26 12.08 23.89
N GLN A 140 -3.10 12.60 22.98
CA GLN A 140 -4.29 13.36 23.36
C GLN A 140 -5.31 12.51 24.12
N ASP A 141 -5.60 11.31 23.62
CA ASP A 141 -6.55 10.39 24.26
C ASP A 141 -6.06 9.93 25.64
N ALA A 142 -4.75 9.71 25.80
CA ALA A 142 -4.15 9.42 27.11
C ALA A 142 -4.31 10.60 28.08
N THR A 143 -4.04 11.84 27.64
CA THR A 143 -4.22 13.02 28.50
C THR A 143 -5.68 13.34 28.83
N ALA A 144 -6.63 12.97 27.97
CA ALA A 144 -8.06 13.16 28.21
C ALA A 144 -8.59 12.18 29.28
N ASN A 145 -8.15 10.92 29.25
CA ASN A 145 -8.50 9.93 30.27
C ASN A 145 -7.90 10.25 31.65
N ASP A 146 -6.65 10.77 31.71
CA ASP A 146 -6.04 11.22 32.98
C ASP A 146 -6.77 12.45 33.59
N GLY A 147 -7.52 13.20 32.76
CA GLY A 147 -8.31 14.34 33.20
C GLY A 147 -9.65 13.96 33.84
N GLU A 148 -10.30 12.88 33.38
CA GLU A 148 -11.60 12.44 33.91
C GLU A 148 -11.46 11.71 35.26
N GLU A 149 -10.40 10.93 35.48
CA GLU A 149 -10.17 10.28 36.79
C GLU A 149 -9.94 11.29 37.93
N ASN A 150 -9.41 12.48 37.64
CA ASN A 150 -9.16 13.51 38.67
C ASN A 150 -10.41 14.31 39.07
N PHE A 151 -11.50 14.30 38.29
CA PHE A 151 -12.73 15.01 38.65
C PHE A 151 -13.73 14.15 39.44
N GLU A 152 -13.65 12.83 39.38
CA GLU A 152 -14.50 11.95 40.20
C GLU A 152 -14.01 11.84 41.65
N ASP A 153 -12.71 12.01 41.90
CA ASP A 153 -12.12 11.95 43.23
C ASP A 153 -12.30 13.25 44.05
N GLU A 154 -12.46 14.43 43.42
CA GLU A 154 -12.67 15.71 44.14
C GLU A 154 -14.13 15.97 44.56
N ILE A 155 -15.10 15.17 44.09
CA ILE A 155 -16.53 15.35 44.43
C ILE A 155 -16.93 14.53 45.68
N ASN A 156 -16.04 13.65 46.17
CA ASN A 156 -16.31 12.73 47.29
C ASN A 156 -15.58 13.06 48.61
N GLU A 157 -14.95 14.23 48.76
CA GLU A 157 -14.51 14.78 50.07
C GLU A 157 -15.46 15.89 50.59
#